data_AF-A0A260S8C1-F1
#
_entry.id   AF-A0A260S8C1-F1
#
_cell.length_a   1.000
_cell.length_b   1.000
_cell.length_c   1.000
_cell.angle_alpha   90.00
_cell.angle_beta   90.00
_cell.angle_gamma   90.00
#
_symmetry.space_group_name_H-M   'P 1'
#
loop_
_entity.id
_entity.type
_entity.pdbx_description
1 polymer ?
#
loop_
_entity_poly.entity_id
_entity_poly.type
_entity_poly.pdbx_seq_one_letter_code
_entity_poly.pdbx_strand_id
1 'polypeptide(L)'
;MVVIAAVAIFSLVLADDPEDMSIEACQNAVATQLKSPATASFTRVGASEVSDGVYNVSGYVDGQNSFGAVVRMNFVCRGIASPYVTADDVTVDD
;
A
#
# COMPACT_ATOMS: atom_id res chain seq x y z
N MET A 1 -1.82 -41.16 -24.27
CA MET A 1 -3.05 -40.36 -24.07
C MET A 1 -3.25 -40.19 -22.58
N VAL A 2 -3.26 -38.92 -22.15
CA VAL A 2 -3.71 -38.31 -20.89
C VAL A 2 -3.37 -39.03 -19.56
N VAL A 3 -2.27 -38.60 -18.94
CA VAL A 3 -2.10 -38.67 -17.48
C VAL A 3 -2.88 -37.49 -16.91
N ILE A 4 -3.98 -37.76 -16.21
CA ILE A 4 -4.79 -36.72 -15.55
C ILE A 4 -4.06 -36.36 -14.26
N ALA A 5 -3.15 -35.39 -14.34
CA ALA A 5 -2.67 -34.70 -13.15
C ALA A 5 -3.84 -33.87 -12.61
N ALA A 6 -4.52 -34.40 -11.59
CA ALA A 6 -5.40 -33.60 -10.76
C ALA A 6 -4.51 -32.64 -9.96
N VAL A 7 -4.05 -31.57 -10.61
CA VAL A 7 -3.58 -30.39 -9.89
C VAL A 7 -4.85 -29.82 -9.27
N ALA A 8 -5.14 -30.24 -8.04
CA ALA A 8 -5.99 -29.46 -7.17
C ALA A 8 -5.26 -28.13 -7.00
N ILE A 9 -5.57 -27.18 -7.88
CA ILE A 9 -5.16 -25.80 -7.74
C ILE A 9 -5.87 -25.38 -6.47
N PHE A 10 -5.11 -25.48 -5.39
CA PHE A 10 -5.40 -25.04 -4.05
C PHE A 10 -5.93 -23.63 -4.18
N SER A 11 -7.25 -23.50 -4.31
CA SER A 11 -7.96 -22.24 -4.22
C SER A 11 -8.00 -21.88 -2.74
N LEU A 12 -6.82 -21.77 -2.15
CA LEU A 12 -6.62 -20.87 -1.04
C LEU A 12 -6.67 -19.50 -1.69
N VAL A 13 -7.89 -18.97 -1.80
CA VAL A 13 -8.05 -17.52 -1.71
C VAL A 13 -7.38 -17.19 -0.38
N LEU A 14 -6.12 -16.77 -0.46
CA LEU A 14 -5.48 -16.03 0.60
C LEU A 14 -6.41 -14.82 0.74
N ALA A 15 -7.25 -14.82 1.77
CA ALA A 15 -7.81 -13.56 2.22
C ALA A 15 -6.56 -12.71 2.51
N ASP A 16 -6.32 -11.71 1.67
CA ASP A 16 -5.23 -10.77 1.89
C ASP A 16 -5.40 -10.24 3.31
N ASP A 17 -4.32 -10.27 4.10
CA ASP A 17 -4.40 -9.87 5.50
C ASP A 17 -4.93 -8.42 5.53
N PRO A 18 -5.91 -8.07 6.37
CA PRO A 18 -6.39 -6.69 6.46
C PRO A 18 -5.25 -5.68 6.69
N GLU A 19 -4.15 -6.12 7.30
CA GLU A 19 -2.89 -5.39 7.35
C GLU A 19 -2.31 -5.12 5.96
N ASP A 20 -2.07 -6.16 5.14
CA ASP A 20 -1.52 -6.06 3.78
C ASP A 20 -2.41 -5.18 2.88
N MET A 21 -3.72 -5.37 2.93
CA MET A 21 -4.66 -4.54 2.16
C MET A 21 -4.59 -3.07 2.59
N SER A 22 -4.43 -2.80 3.89
CA SER A 22 -4.30 -1.43 4.40
C SER A 22 -3.01 -0.78 3.92
N ILE A 23 -1.93 -1.56 3.81
CA ILE A 23 -0.64 -1.13 3.26
C ILE A 23 -0.79 -0.76 1.79
N GLU A 24 -1.39 -1.65 0.97
CA GLU A 24 -1.60 -1.40 -0.45
C GLU A 24 -2.48 -0.17 -0.70
N ALA A 25 -3.58 -0.05 0.05
CA ALA A 25 -4.50 1.06 -0.11
C ALA A 25 -3.84 2.40 0.28
N CYS A 26 -3.01 2.42 1.34
CA CYS A 26 -2.21 3.58 1.72
C CYS A 26 -1.19 3.95 0.63
N GLN A 27 -0.42 2.99 0.12
CA GLN A 27 0.58 3.22 -0.92
C GLN A 27 -0.05 3.77 -2.20
N ASN A 28 -1.20 3.22 -2.62
CA ASN A 28 -1.94 3.73 -3.77
C ASN A 28 -2.37 5.18 -3.59
N ALA A 29 -2.94 5.51 -2.41
CA ALA A 29 -3.35 6.87 -2.10
C ALA A 29 -2.15 7.84 -2.10
N VAL A 30 -1.04 7.48 -1.45
CA VAL A 30 0.21 8.27 -1.47
C VAL A 30 0.73 8.46 -2.89
N ALA A 31 0.76 7.40 -3.70
CA ALA A 31 1.24 7.45 -5.08
C ALA A 31 0.40 8.44 -5.92
N THR A 32 -0.92 8.52 -5.69
CA THR A 32 -1.78 9.47 -6.42
C THR A 32 -1.51 10.94 -6.09
N GLN A 33 -0.86 11.23 -4.96
CA GLN A 33 -0.48 12.59 -4.57
C GLN A 33 0.86 13.02 -5.17
N LEU A 34 1.70 12.07 -5.60
CA LEU A 34 2.99 12.36 -6.21
C LEU A 34 2.85 12.97 -7.60
N LYS A 35 3.80 13.85 -7.97
CA LYS A 35 3.86 14.43 -9.33
C LYS A 35 4.08 13.39 -10.41
N SER A 36 4.78 12.30 -10.08
CA SER A 36 5.04 11.19 -10.99
C SER A 36 4.74 9.86 -10.29
N PRO A 37 3.47 9.43 -10.23
CA PRO A 37 3.04 8.25 -9.49
C PRO A 37 3.79 6.97 -9.88
N ALA A 38 4.11 6.80 -11.17
CA ALA A 38 4.83 5.65 -11.69
C ALA A 38 6.30 5.56 -11.21
N THR A 39 6.81 6.59 -10.55
CA THR A 39 8.17 6.62 -9.98
C THR A 39 8.20 6.36 -8.48
N ALA A 40 7.04 6.14 -7.86
CA ALA A 40 6.94 5.87 -6.43
C ALA A 40 7.72 4.61 -6.05
N SER A 41 8.63 4.73 -5.08
CA SER A 41 9.32 3.59 -4.47
C SER A 41 9.12 3.63 -2.96
N PHE A 42 8.41 2.63 -2.45
CA PHE A 42 8.05 2.54 -1.04
C PHE A 42 9.07 1.70 -0.27
N THR A 43 9.53 2.19 0.88
CA THR A 43 10.48 1.48 1.74
C THR A 43 10.15 1.66 3.22
N ARG A 44 10.55 0.66 4.03
CA ARG A 44 10.27 0.59 5.48
C ARG A 44 8.79 0.85 5.81
N VAL A 45 7.91 0.28 4.99
CA VAL A 45 6.47 0.38 5.21
C VAL A 45 6.09 -0.60 6.31
N GLY A 46 5.29 -0.13 7.26
CA GLY A 46 4.71 -0.95 8.30
C GLY A 46 3.32 -0.46 8.66
N ALA A 47 2.48 -1.39 9.09
CA ALA A 47 1.16 -1.12 9.60
C ALA A 47 1.09 -1.44 11.10
N SER A 48 0.25 -0.71 11.81
CA SER A 48 -0.06 -0.95 13.21
C SER A 48 -1.56 -0.89 13.37
N GLU A 49 -2.15 -1.98 13.86
CA GLU A 49 -3.56 -2.01 14.19
C GLU A 49 -3.85 -1.04 15.34
N VAL A 50 -4.89 -0.22 15.20
CA VAL A 50 -5.35 0.73 16.22
C VAL A 50 -6.73 0.39 16.77
N SER A 51 -7.53 -0.35 16.00
CA SER A 51 -8.78 -1.00 16.41
C SER A 51 -9.06 -2.16 15.46
N ASP A 52 -10.03 -3.01 15.81
CA ASP A 52 -10.41 -4.20 15.03
C ASP A 52 -10.56 -3.91 13.53
N GLY A 53 -9.57 -4.35 12.74
CA GLY A 53 -9.54 -4.17 11.28
C GLY A 53 -9.22 -2.74 10.80
N VAL A 54 -8.68 -1.88 11.67
CA VAL A 54 -8.28 -0.50 11.37
C VAL A 54 -6.79 -0.30 11.65
N TYR A 55 -6.08 0.21 10.65
CA TYR A 55 -4.61 0.31 10.69
C TYR A 55 -4.11 1.74 10.49
N ASN A 56 -3.02 2.05 11.18
CA ASN A 56 -2.16 3.17 10.82
C ASN A 56 -0.97 2.62 10.02
N VAL A 57 -0.78 3.14 8.82
CA VAL A 57 0.32 2.74 7.93
C VAL A 57 1.31 3.88 7.81
N SER A 58 2.59 3.59 7.92
CA SER A 58 3.64 4.61 7.75
C SER A 58 4.87 4.04 7.07
N GLY A 59 5.66 4.92 6.44
CA GLY A 59 6.89 4.53 5.78
C GLY A 59 7.52 5.69 5.03
N TYR A 60 8.40 5.36 4.09
CA TYR A 60 9.02 6.31 3.19
C TYR A 60 8.61 6.05 1.76
N VAL A 61 8.45 7.13 1.00
CA VAL A 61 8.24 7.08 -0.45
C VAL A 61 9.28 7.95 -1.13
N ASP A 62 9.97 7.37 -2.11
CA ASP A 62 10.82 8.11 -3.03
C ASP A 62 10.03 8.40 -4.31
N GLY A 63 10.01 9.65 -4.76
CA GLY A 63 9.29 10.07 -5.96
C GLY A 63 10.02 11.18 -6.72
N GLN A 64 9.80 11.26 -8.04
CA GLN A 64 10.39 12.34 -8.84
C GLN A 64 9.54 13.63 -8.79
N ASN A 65 10.21 14.76 -8.56
CA ASN A 65 9.60 16.08 -8.68
C ASN A 65 9.62 16.59 -10.14
N SER A 66 9.09 17.79 -10.38
CA SER A 66 9.01 18.38 -11.73
C SER A 66 10.36 18.68 -12.40
N PHE A 67 11.47 18.60 -11.65
CA PHE A 67 12.83 18.76 -12.17
C PHE A 67 13.53 17.43 -12.46
N GLY A 68 12.84 16.30 -12.26
CA GLY A 68 13.38 14.95 -12.46
C GLY A 68 14.32 14.48 -11.34
N ALA A 69 14.39 15.22 -10.23
CA ALA A 69 15.14 14.79 -9.05
C ALA A 69 14.28 13.85 -8.20
N VAL A 70 14.92 12.82 -7.63
CA VAL A 70 14.29 11.91 -6.66
C VAL A 70 14.31 12.58 -5.28
N VAL A 71 13.15 12.72 -4.67
CA VAL A 71 12.95 13.25 -3.32
C VAL A 71 12.35 12.15 -2.44
N ARG A 72 12.86 12.03 -1.21
CA ARG A 72 12.33 11.11 -0.21
C ARG A 72 11.39 11.86 0.73
N MET A 73 10.16 11.38 0.86
CA MET A 73 9.15 11.88 1.78
C MET A 73 8.80 10.80 2.80
N ASN A 74 8.38 11.22 3.99
CA ASN A 74 7.68 10.32 4.91
C ASN A 74 6.18 10.39 4.63
N PHE A 75 5.49 9.25 4.78
CA PHE A 75 4.04 9.23 4.69
C PHE A 75 3.45 8.52 5.90
N VAL A 76 2.24 8.94 6.25
CA VAL A 76 1.41 8.31 7.27
C VAL A 76 -0.03 8.32 6.78
N CYS A 77 -0.64 7.14 6.71
CA CYS A 77 -2.09 6.99 6.58
C CYS A 77 -2.66 6.58 7.93
N ARG A 78 -3.72 7.26 8.39
CA ARG A 78 -4.31 7.00 9.71
C ARG A 78 -5.71 6.44 9.56
N GLY A 79 -6.07 5.46 10.40
CA GLY A 79 -7.45 4.98 10.49
C GLY A 79 -7.94 4.24 9.25
N ILE A 80 -7.06 3.51 8.55
CA ILE A 80 -7.46 2.75 7.36
C ILE A 80 -8.27 1.52 7.77
N ALA A 81 -9.56 1.54 7.43
CA ALA A 81 -10.43 0.36 7.43
C ALA A 81 -10.51 -0.17 5.99
N SER A 82 -9.63 -1.12 5.65
CA SER A 82 -9.57 -1.69 4.31
C SER A 82 -10.94 -2.21 3.83
N PRO A 83 -11.34 -2.00 2.56
CA PRO A 83 -10.56 -1.44 1.45
C PRO A 83 -10.69 0.09 1.28
N TYR A 84 -11.23 0.81 2.26
CA TYR A 84 -11.54 2.23 2.12
C TYR A 84 -10.41 3.09 2.69
N VAL A 85 -9.72 3.80 1.80
CA VAL A 85 -8.78 4.87 2.14
C VAL A 85 -9.27 6.15 1.48
N THR A 86 -9.49 7.21 2.26
CA THR A 86 -9.83 8.52 1.70
C THR A 86 -8.57 9.39 1.64
N ALA A 87 -8.54 10.35 0.71
CA ALA A 87 -7.40 11.25 0.56
C ALA A 87 -7.15 12.10 1.82
N ASP A 88 -8.18 12.36 2.63
CA ASP A 88 -8.09 13.09 3.89
C ASP A 88 -7.34 12.30 4.99
N ASP A 89 -7.25 10.98 4.86
CA ASP A 89 -6.61 10.09 5.82
C ASP A 89 -5.08 9.97 5.62
N VAL A 90 -4.56 10.57 4.55
CA VAL A 90 -3.17 10.41 4.10
C VAL A 90 -2.40 11.72 4.23
N THR A 91 -1.38 11.70 5.08
CA THR A 91 -0.40 12.79 5.19
C THR A 91 0.92 12.38 4.56
N VAL A 92 1.41 13.17 3.61
CA VAL A 92 2.75 13.05 3.02
C VAL A 92 3.51 14.32 3.40
N ASP A 93 4.59 14.18 4.17
CA ASP A 93 5.44 15.30 4.55
C ASP A 93 6.71 15.29 3.67
N ASP A 94 6.94 16.39 2.96
CA ASP A 94 8.13 16.71 2.16
C ASP A 94 9.24 17.40 2.99
#